data_AF-A0A015JD53-F1
#
_entry.id   AF-A0A015JD53-F1
#
_cell.length_a   1.000
_cell.length_b   1.000
_cell.length_c   1.000
_cell.angle_alpha   90.00
_cell.angle_beta   90.00
_cell.angle_gamma   90.00
#
_symmetry.space_group_name_H-M   'P 1'
#
loop_
_entity.id
_entity.type
_entity.pdbx_description
1 polymer ?
#
loop_
_entity_poly.entity_id
_entity_poly.type
_entity_poly.pdbx_seq_one_letter_code
_entity_poly.pdbx_strand_id
1 'polypeptide(L)'
;MDIITSNLQKCKQCRKSLSMEAFINENTRQFKTCQFNSELLTLEEMSKQLFVKILEIDTNEYLENHLTGIDFNCNISIDMMDDDPKKLSKMIIDLISESDGYYYIYKDSYTSKKASDILTFRYKCSQCKSLAKRPRKNESIEKQRDRIPIERFNCNGLIKIKLKMGTNIASVNLQHSIIHKRLNDLV
;
A
#
# COMPACT_ATOMS: atom_id res chain seq x y z
N MET A 1 31.02 -13.55 -34.98
CA MET A 1 29.78 -12.85 -34.58
C MET A 1 29.66 -13.05 -33.10
N ASP A 2 30.13 -12.08 -32.33
CA ASP A 2 30.26 -12.21 -30.87
C ASP A 2 28.90 -11.96 -30.21
N ILE A 3 28.44 -12.95 -29.44
CA ILE A 3 27.27 -12.84 -28.59
C ILE A 3 27.69 -12.03 -27.37
N ILE A 4 27.34 -10.74 -27.35
CA ILE A 4 27.47 -9.91 -26.15
C ILE A 4 26.41 -10.41 -25.16
N THR A 5 26.79 -11.36 -24.31
CA THR A 5 26.03 -11.66 -23.09
C THR A 5 26.07 -10.42 -22.19
N SER A 6 25.00 -9.63 -22.21
CA SER A 6 24.81 -8.52 -21.27
C SER A 6 24.82 -9.09 -19.84
N ASN A 7 25.86 -8.80 -19.07
CA ASN A 7 25.97 -9.20 -17.66
C ASN A 7 24.87 -8.52 -16.84
N LEU A 8 23.75 -9.23 -16.65
CA LEU A 8 22.63 -8.80 -15.81
C LEU A 8 22.96 -9.04 -14.33
N GLN A 9 22.91 -7.98 -13.51
CA GLN A 9 23.07 -8.08 -12.05
C GLN A 9 21.73 -7.89 -11.33
N LYS A 10 21.52 -8.62 -10.23
CA LYS A 10 20.31 -8.53 -9.39
C LYS A 10 20.50 -7.52 -8.26
N CYS A 11 19.62 -6.51 -8.17
CA CYS A 11 19.58 -5.58 -7.03
C CYS A 11 19.23 -6.37 -5.75
N LYS A 12 20.08 -6.33 -4.72
CA LYS A 12 19.85 -7.06 -3.46
C LYS A 12 18.58 -6.60 -2.71
N GLN A 13 18.13 -5.37 -2.96
CA GLN A 13 16.97 -4.75 -2.31
C GLN A 13 15.63 -5.14 -2.95
N CYS A 14 15.52 -5.06 -4.29
CA CYS A 14 14.25 -5.28 -5.02
C CYS A 14 14.26 -6.52 -5.93
N ARG A 15 15.38 -7.25 -5.98
CA ARG A 15 15.60 -8.50 -6.76
C ARG A 15 15.41 -8.38 -8.28
N LYS A 16 15.16 -7.18 -8.83
CA LYS A 16 15.13 -6.93 -10.28
C LYS A 16 16.52 -7.14 -10.91
N SER A 17 16.54 -7.70 -12.12
CA SER A 17 17.75 -7.90 -12.93
C SER A 17 17.94 -6.70 -13.85
N LEU A 18 19.10 -6.04 -13.80
CA LEU A 18 19.42 -4.85 -14.61
C LEU A 18 20.80 -5.01 -15.26
N SER A 19 21.04 -4.36 -16.40
CA SER A 19 22.34 -4.39 -17.09
C SER A 19 23.40 -3.63 -16.29
N MET A 20 24.67 -3.99 -16.47
CA MET A 20 25.80 -3.34 -15.80
C MET A 20 25.85 -1.82 -16.10
N GLU A 21 25.47 -1.36 -17.30
CA GLU A 21 25.45 0.08 -17.61
C GLU A 21 24.44 0.85 -16.76
N ALA A 22 23.34 0.21 -16.31
CA ALA A 22 22.36 0.85 -15.43
C ALA A 22 22.91 1.11 -14.00
N PHE A 23 24.01 0.47 -13.62
CA PHE A 23 24.63 0.61 -12.29
C PHE A 23 25.72 1.69 -12.21
N ILE A 24 26.21 2.20 -13.34
CA ILE A 24 27.35 3.12 -13.39
C ILE A 24 26.85 4.55 -13.68
N ASN A 25 27.14 5.48 -12.77
CA ASN A 25 27.03 6.91 -13.03
C ASN A 25 28.41 7.41 -13.48
N GLU A 26 28.54 7.82 -14.74
CA GLU A 26 29.83 8.21 -15.33
C GLU A 26 30.49 9.39 -14.60
N ASN A 27 29.73 10.18 -13.82
CA ASN A 27 30.24 11.37 -13.16
C ASN A 27 30.69 11.21 -11.70
N THR A 28 30.50 10.06 -11.03
CA THR A 28 30.80 9.98 -9.57
C THR A 28 31.49 8.71 -9.06
N ARG A 29 31.76 7.68 -9.88
CA ARG A 29 32.31 6.38 -9.41
C ARG A 29 31.57 5.81 -8.17
N GLN A 30 30.31 6.18 -7.99
CA GLN A 30 29.44 5.60 -6.99
C GLN A 30 28.55 4.57 -7.70
N PHE A 31 28.48 3.37 -7.13
CA PHE A 31 27.47 2.40 -7.54
C PHE A 31 26.11 3.07 -7.35
N LYS A 32 25.30 3.18 -8.42
CA LYS A 32 23.87 3.44 -8.24
C LYS A 32 23.32 2.25 -7.45
N THR A 33 23.28 2.35 -6.13
CA THR A 33 22.21 1.69 -5.39
C THR A 33 20.95 2.10 -6.12
N CYS A 34 20.13 1.14 -6.54
CA CYS A 34 18.76 1.29 -7.06
C CYS A 34 18.11 2.48 -6.32
N GLN A 35 18.30 3.69 -6.86
CA GLN A 35 18.07 4.92 -6.13
C GLN A 35 16.58 5.14 -6.31
N PHE A 36 15.78 4.42 -5.52
CA PHE A 36 14.65 5.11 -4.94
C PHE A 36 15.32 6.26 -4.16
N ASN A 37 15.48 7.40 -4.82
CA ASN A 37 15.24 8.64 -4.10
C ASN A 37 13.94 8.35 -3.36
N SER A 38 13.99 8.21 -2.04
CA SER A 38 12.76 8.26 -1.26
C SER A 38 12.33 9.72 -1.34
N GLU A 39 11.90 10.13 -2.53
CA GLU A 39 11.37 11.43 -2.81
C GLU A 39 10.23 11.58 -1.82
N LEU A 40 10.35 12.61 -0.99
CA LEU A 40 9.34 12.89 0.00
C LEU A 40 8.15 13.45 -0.75
N LEU A 41 7.09 12.66 -0.88
CA LEU A 41 5.95 13.01 -1.71
C LEU A 41 5.01 13.95 -0.96
N THR A 42 4.26 14.75 -1.72
CA THR A 42 3.02 15.32 -1.20
C THR A 42 1.94 14.23 -1.15
N LEU A 43 0.86 14.51 -0.42
CA LEU A 43 -0.26 13.57 -0.32
C LEU A 43 -0.95 13.35 -1.68
N GLU A 44 -1.02 14.39 -2.51
CA GLU A 44 -1.54 14.32 -3.89
C GLU A 44 -0.63 13.46 -4.79
N GLU A 45 0.69 13.65 -4.69
CA GLU A 45 1.65 12.90 -5.49
C GLU A 45 1.64 11.40 -5.13
N MET A 46 1.49 11.08 -3.84
CA MET A 46 1.28 9.70 -3.40
C MET A 46 0.04 9.07 -4.06
N SER A 47 -1.08 9.78 -4.09
CA SER A 47 -2.32 9.30 -4.70
C SER A 47 -2.13 9.03 -6.20
N LYS A 48 -1.51 9.97 -6.92
CA LYS A 48 -1.19 9.81 -8.35
C LYS A 48 -0.31 8.58 -8.61
N GLN A 49 0.76 8.40 -7.83
CA GLN A 49 1.65 7.25 -8.00
C GLN A 49 0.97 5.92 -7.70
N LEU A 50 0.11 5.87 -6.69
CA LEU A 50 -0.68 4.68 -6.40
C LEU A 50 -1.65 4.37 -7.54
N PHE A 51 -2.35 5.38 -8.06
CA PHE A 51 -3.27 5.22 -9.18
C PHE A 51 -2.58 4.66 -10.43
N VAL A 52 -1.43 5.23 -10.83
CA VAL A 52 -0.62 4.72 -11.95
C VAL A 52 -0.24 3.26 -11.73
N LYS A 53 0.18 2.90 -10.51
CA LYS A 53 0.55 1.53 -10.18
C LYS A 53 -0.62 0.53 -10.33
N ILE A 54 -1.84 0.96 -10.02
CA ILE A 54 -3.03 0.13 -10.20
C ILE A 54 -3.33 -0.06 -11.69
N LEU A 55 -3.24 1.01 -12.49
CA LEU A 55 -3.42 0.91 -13.94
C LEU A 55 -2.40 -0.04 -14.59
N GLU A 56 -1.14 -0.02 -14.15
CA GLU A 56 -0.11 -0.96 -14.62
C GLU A 56 -0.46 -2.42 -14.31
N ILE A 57 -1.17 -2.68 -13.21
CA ILE A 57 -1.62 -4.02 -12.86
C ILE A 57 -2.80 -4.44 -13.73
N ASP A 58 -3.77 -3.54 -13.94
CA ASP A 58 -5.00 -3.82 -14.69
C ASP A 58 -4.75 -4.00 -16.20
N THR A 59 -3.71 -3.37 -16.76
CA THR A 59 -3.39 -3.40 -18.21
C THR A 59 -2.49 -4.57 -18.63
N ASN A 60 -2.00 -5.39 -17.70
CA ASN A 60 -1.02 -6.43 -18.00
C ASN A 60 -1.68 -7.76 -18.36
N GLU A 61 -2.11 -7.90 -19.62
CA GLU A 61 -2.77 -9.10 -20.17
C GLU A 61 -1.89 -10.38 -20.17
N TYR A 62 -0.57 -10.26 -19.95
CA TYR A 62 0.38 -11.39 -20.01
C TYR A 62 0.59 -12.14 -18.68
N LEU A 63 -0.16 -11.81 -17.63
CA LEU A 63 0.00 -12.41 -16.31
C LEU A 63 -1.01 -13.54 -16.07
N GLU A 64 -0.70 -14.73 -16.58
CA GLU A 64 -1.28 -16.00 -16.08
C GLU A 64 -0.90 -16.31 -14.61
N ASN A 65 -0.27 -15.38 -13.89
CA ASN A 65 0.16 -15.58 -12.51
C ASN A 65 -0.79 -14.92 -11.53
N HIS A 66 -1.40 -15.74 -10.68
CA HIS A 66 -2.19 -15.41 -9.49
C HIS A 66 -1.41 -14.62 -8.39
N LEU A 67 -0.48 -13.73 -8.76
CA LEU A 67 0.47 -13.00 -7.91
C LEU A 67 0.44 -11.47 -8.13
N THR A 68 -0.65 -10.92 -8.66
CA THR A 68 -0.80 -9.50 -8.99
C THR A 68 -1.37 -8.68 -7.84
N GLY A 69 -0.72 -8.75 -6.68
CA GLY A 69 -1.09 -7.92 -5.54
C GLY A 69 -0.57 -6.48 -5.63
N ILE A 70 -1.20 -5.56 -4.90
CA ILE A 70 -0.69 -4.19 -4.71
C ILE A 70 0.35 -4.21 -3.60
N ASP A 71 1.61 -3.88 -3.88
CA ASP A 71 2.63 -3.61 -2.87
C ASP A 71 3.20 -2.21 -3.07
N PHE A 72 2.71 -1.23 -2.32
CA PHE A 72 3.03 0.18 -2.49
C PHE A 72 3.67 0.76 -1.23
N ASN A 73 4.76 1.49 -1.41
CA ASN A 73 5.58 2.03 -0.33
C ASN A 73 6.04 3.42 -0.68
N CYS A 74 5.77 4.40 0.18
CA CYS A 74 6.27 5.75 0.01
C CYS A 74 6.50 6.44 1.36
N ASN A 75 7.21 7.57 1.31
CA ASN A 75 7.25 8.54 2.40
C ASN A 75 6.55 9.80 1.91
N ILE A 76 5.72 10.39 2.76
CA ILE A 76 5.03 11.66 2.48
C ILE A 76 5.40 12.70 3.53
N SER A 77 5.51 13.97 3.11
CA SER A 77 5.56 15.10 4.03
C SER A 77 4.16 15.31 4.63
N ILE A 78 4.12 15.60 5.93
CA ILE A 78 2.89 15.91 6.67
C ILE A 78 2.95 17.32 7.31
N ASP A 79 3.86 18.17 6.84
CA ASP A 79 4.14 19.51 7.39
C ASP A 79 2.93 20.48 7.39
N MET A 80 1.90 20.19 6.59
CA MET A 80 0.72 21.05 6.39
C MET A 80 -0.57 20.46 7.00
N MET A 81 -0.47 19.44 7.86
CA MET A 81 -1.62 18.66 8.34
C MET A 81 -1.96 18.96 9.82
N ASP A 82 -3.22 18.71 10.21
CA ASP A 82 -3.70 18.83 11.60
C ASP A 82 -2.83 17.97 12.55
N ASP A 83 -2.54 18.50 13.74
CA ASP A 83 -1.63 17.87 14.73
C ASP A 83 -2.19 16.57 15.33
N ASP A 84 -3.47 16.23 15.07
CA ASP A 84 -4.07 14.96 15.48
C ASP A 84 -3.58 13.79 14.60
N PRO A 85 -2.71 12.90 15.11
CA PRO A 85 -2.13 11.82 14.32
C PRO A 85 -3.20 10.83 13.81
N LYS A 86 -4.32 10.71 14.53
CA LYS A 86 -5.41 9.82 14.14
C LYS A 86 -6.18 10.37 12.95
N LYS A 87 -6.48 11.68 12.93
CA LYS A 87 -7.11 12.32 11.77
C LYS A 87 -6.20 12.25 10.55
N LEU A 88 -4.91 12.54 10.71
CA LEU A 88 -3.92 12.43 9.64
C LEU A 88 -3.87 11.00 9.07
N SER A 89 -3.80 10.00 9.93
CA SER A 89 -3.82 8.60 9.48
C SER A 89 -5.10 8.24 8.73
N LYS A 90 -6.25 8.83 9.11
CA LYS A 90 -7.51 8.63 8.41
C LYS A 90 -7.52 9.30 7.04
N MET A 91 -7.05 10.54 6.92
CA MET A 91 -6.96 11.25 5.64
C MET A 91 -6.12 10.48 4.60
N ILE A 92 -4.98 9.93 5.04
CA ILE A 92 -4.13 9.09 4.17
C ILE A 92 -4.89 7.85 3.69
N ILE A 93 -5.66 7.20 4.57
CA ILE A 93 -6.45 6.02 4.22
C ILE A 93 -7.59 6.34 3.26
N ASP A 94 -8.29 7.46 3.49
CA ASP A 94 -9.41 7.86 2.63
C ASP A 94 -8.90 8.08 1.18
N LEU A 95 -7.75 8.73 1.00
CA LEU A 95 -7.13 8.90 -0.32
C LEU A 95 -6.62 7.59 -0.95
N ILE A 96 -6.04 6.69 -0.16
CA ILE A 96 -5.65 5.37 -0.67
C ILE A 96 -6.90 4.62 -1.14
N SER A 97 -7.99 4.68 -0.36
CA SER A 97 -9.26 4.03 -0.66
C SER A 97 -9.91 4.60 -1.93
N GLU A 98 -9.81 5.91 -2.14
CA GLU A 98 -10.25 6.58 -3.38
C GLU A 98 -9.41 6.14 -4.59
N SER A 99 -8.10 5.94 -4.38
CA SER A 99 -7.17 5.56 -5.46
C SER A 99 -7.31 4.09 -5.86
N ASP A 100 -7.46 3.19 -4.88
CA ASP A 100 -7.49 1.73 -5.11
C ASP A 100 -8.89 1.11 -5.13
N GLY A 101 -9.90 1.86 -4.69
CA GLY A 101 -11.30 1.46 -4.64
C GLY A 101 -11.64 0.47 -3.52
N TYR A 102 -10.72 0.20 -2.59
CA TYR A 102 -10.97 -0.68 -1.45
C TYR A 102 -11.27 0.11 -0.18
N TYR A 103 -12.19 -0.41 0.62
CA TYR A 103 -12.44 0.13 1.95
C TYR A 103 -11.55 -0.52 2.99
N TYR A 104 -10.87 0.29 3.79
CA TYR A 104 -10.00 -0.17 4.87
C TYR A 104 -10.58 0.16 6.25
N ILE A 105 -10.58 -0.84 7.14
CA ILE A 105 -11.08 -0.72 8.52
C ILE A 105 -9.90 -0.56 9.47
N TYR A 106 -10.00 0.40 10.37
CA TYR A 106 -9.03 0.56 11.46
C TYR A 106 -8.91 -0.73 12.28
N LYS A 107 -7.67 -1.18 12.49
CA LYS A 107 -7.36 -2.37 13.28
C LYS A 107 -6.86 -1.98 14.67
N ASP A 108 -5.74 -1.28 14.71
CA ASP A 108 -5.07 -0.87 15.93
C ASP A 108 -4.02 0.22 15.66
N SER A 109 -3.51 0.82 16.73
CA SER A 109 -2.37 1.73 16.72
C SER A 109 -1.46 1.45 17.90
N TYR A 110 -0.21 1.87 17.79
CA TYR A 110 0.76 1.78 18.87
C TYR A 110 1.85 2.84 18.73
N THR A 111 2.37 3.28 19.87
CA THR A 111 3.54 4.15 19.95
C THR A 111 4.81 3.31 20.06
N SER A 112 5.88 3.73 19.40
CA SER A 112 7.16 3.04 19.48
C SER A 112 7.77 3.15 20.89
N LYS A 113 8.26 2.02 21.40
CA LYS A 113 8.98 1.97 22.69
C LYS A 113 10.35 2.66 22.64
N LYS A 114 10.95 2.76 21.45
CA LYS A 114 12.31 3.33 21.26
C LYS A 114 12.30 4.83 20.99
N ALA A 115 11.18 5.37 20.54
CA ALA A 115 11.04 6.74 20.07
C ALA A 115 9.56 7.14 20.19
N SER A 116 9.22 7.90 21.23
CA SER A 116 7.83 8.20 21.61
C SER A 116 7.09 9.07 20.58
N ASP A 117 7.84 9.74 19.71
CA ASP A 117 7.38 10.56 18.58
C ASP A 117 6.94 9.72 17.36
N ILE A 118 7.14 8.40 17.40
CA ILE A 118 6.76 7.49 16.31
C ILE A 118 5.46 6.77 16.67
N LEU A 119 4.39 7.12 15.96
CA LEU A 119 3.09 6.46 16.03
C LEU A 119 2.90 5.57 14.81
N THR A 120 2.34 4.38 15.01
CA THR A 120 1.97 3.49 13.92
C THR A 120 0.48 3.17 13.96
N PHE A 121 -0.19 3.30 12.82
CA PHE A 121 -1.59 2.93 12.61
C PHE A 121 -1.66 1.77 11.62
N ARG A 122 -2.55 0.82 11.89
CA ARG A 122 -2.80 -0.32 10.99
C ARG A 122 -4.27 -0.37 10.59
N TYR A 123 -4.47 -0.56 9.30
CA TYR A 123 -5.78 -0.71 8.69
C TYR A 123 -5.83 -2.00 7.87
N LYS A 124 -6.99 -2.64 7.81
CA LYS A 124 -7.18 -3.91 7.12
C LYS A 124 -8.28 -3.80 6.09
N CYS A 125 -8.10 -4.40 4.91
CA CYS A 125 -9.14 -4.46 3.89
C CYS A 125 -10.43 -5.04 4.48
N SER A 126 -11.52 -4.31 4.31
CA SER A 126 -12.83 -4.64 4.85
C SER A 126 -13.33 -5.97 4.33
N GLN A 127 -13.04 -6.33 3.08
CA GLN A 127 -13.47 -7.57 2.44
C GLN A 127 -12.59 -8.78 2.82
N CYS A 128 -11.60 -8.63 3.71
CA CYS A 128 -10.79 -9.77 4.15
C CYS A 128 -11.62 -10.82 4.92
N LYS A 129 -11.52 -12.11 4.52
CA LYS A 129 -12.23 -13.24 5.15
C LYS A 129 -11.99 -13.37 6.65
N SER A 130 -10.83 -12.93 7.15
CA SER A 130 -10.54 -12.96 8.59
C SER A 130 -11.45 -12.04 9.41
N LEU A 131 -12.15 -11.10 8.76
CA LEU A 131 -13.11 -10.19 9.39
C LEU A 131 -14.53 -10.78 9.39
N ALA A 132 -14.73 -11.96 8.80
CA ALA A 132 -16.01 -12.65 8.85
C ALA A 132 -16.38 -12.92 10.30
N LYS A 133 -17.42 -12.23 10.78
CA LYS A 133 -18.08 -12.56 12.04
C LYS A 133 -19.07 -13.68 11.78
N ARG A 134 -19.27 -14.57 12.75
CA ARG A 134 -20.41 -15.48 12.72
C ARG A 134 -21.69 -14.64 12.64
N PRO A 135 -22.62 -14.95 11.71
CA PRO A 135 -23.91 -14.28 11.67
C PRO A 135 -24.59 -14.46 13.03
N ARG A 136 -24.81 -13.36 13.75
CA ARG A 136 -25.72 -13.33 14.91
C ARG A 136 -27.01 -12.71 14.43
N LYS A 137 -27.83 -13.51 13.75
CA LYS A 137 -29.21 -13.11 13.48
C LYS A 137 -29.94 -13.02 14.81
N ASN A 138 -30.72 -11.96 14.98
CA ASN A 138 -31.63 -11.89 16.12
C ASN A 138 -32.68 -12.99 15.94
N GLU A 139 -33.08 -13.69 17.00
CA GLU A 139 -34.14 -14.71 16.94
C GLU A 139 -35.45 -14.12 16.42
N SER A 140 -35.74 -12.87 16.79
CA SER A 140 -36.87 -12.12 16.25
C SER A 140 -36.54 -11.63 14.83
N ILE A 141 -37.29 -12.13 13.86
CA ILE A 141 -37.17 -11.80 12.42
C ILE A 141 -37.33 -10.28 12.20
N GLU A 142 -38.25 -9.63 12.90
CA GLU A 142 -38.50 -8.18 12.83
C GLU A 142 -37.31 -7.32 13.29
N LYS A 143 -36.41 -7.89 14.10
CA LYS A 143 -35.20 -7.23 14.59
C LYS A 143 -33.97 -7.57 13.75
N GLN A 144 -34.12 -8.41 12.72
CA GLN A 144 -33.05 -8.65 11.77
C GLN A 144 -32.99 -7.45 10.82
N ARG A 145 -31.81 -6.82 10.74
CA ARG A 145 -31.57 -5.79 9.74
C ARG A 145 -31.20 -6.47 8.42
N ASP A 146 -31.84 -6.04 7.35
CA ASP A 146 -31.40 -6.35 5.98
C ASP A 146 -30.12 -5.58 5.67
N ARG A 147 -28.98 -6.07 6.15
CA ARG A 147 -27.69 -5.61 5.66
C ARG A 147 -27.30 -6.47 4.47
N ILE A 148 -27.06 -5.83 3.33
CA ILE A 148 -26.42 -6.47 2.17
C ILE A 148 -25.11 -7.10 2.67
N PRO A 149 -24.94 -8.42 2.51
CA PRO A 149 -23.71 -9.09 2.89
C PRO A 149 -22.53 -8.53 2.10
N ILE A 150 -21.46 -8.14 2.79
CA ILE A 150 -20.21 -7.79 2.11
C ILE A 150 -19.52 -9.11 1.73
N GLU A 151 -19.31 -9.31 0.43
CA GLU A 151 -18.54 -10.44 -0.09
C GLU A 151 -17.11 -10.41 0.49
N ARG A 152 -16.61 -11.59 0.89
CA ARG A 152 -15.31 -11.72 1.56
C ARG A 152 -14.34 -12.53 0.72
N PHE A 153 -13.10 -12.07 0.65
CA PHE A 153 -12.03 -12.69 -0.11
C PHE A 153 -10.87 -13.11 0.79
N ASN A 154 -10.07 -14.05 0.31
CA ASN A 154 -8.84 -14.48 0.98
C ASN A 154 -7.69 -13.47 0.79
N CYS A 155 -7.96 -12.17 0.91
CA CYS A 155 -6.94 -11.15 0.81
C CYS A 155 -6.24 -10.90 2.15
N ASN A 156 -5.04 -10.36 2.08
CA ASN A 156 -4.25 -9.90 3.23
C ASN A 156 -4.10 -8.37 3.25
N GLY A 157 -5.00 -7.66 2.57
CA GLY A 157 -5.01 -6.20 2.46
C GLY A 157 -4.73 -5.51 3.79
N LEU A 158 -3.57 -4.87 3.89
CA LEU A 158 -3.07 -4.22 5.09
C LEU A 158 -2.40 -2.91 4.69
N ILE A 159 -2.77 -1.84 5.37
CA ILE A 159 -2.06 -0.56 5.30
C ILE A 159 -1.44 -0.30 6.66
N LYS A 160 -0.15 0.03 6.65
CA LYS A 160 0.59 0.48 7.81
C LYS A 160 1.10 1.89 7.56
N ILE A 161 0.64 2.82 8.40
CA ILE A 161 1.08 4.21 8.38
C ILE A 161 1.93 4.43 9.61
N LYS A 162 3.18 4.86 9.42
CA LYS A 162 4.08 5.24 10.49
C LYS A 162 4.31 6.74 10.43
N LEU A 163 3.79 7.46 11.40
CA LEU A 163 4.00 8.89 11.58
C LEU A 163 5.24 9.11 12.43
N LYS A 164 6.17 9.92 11.95
CA LYS A 164 7.32 10.42 12.70
C LYS A 164 7.12 11.91 12.93
N MET A 165 6.55 12.26 14.08
CA MET A 165 6.15 13.64 14.36
C MET A 165 7.36 14.56 14.47
N GLY A 166 8.52 14.08 14.94
CA GLY A 166 9.74 14.90 15.04
C GLY A 166 10.33 15.34 13.69
N THR A 167 9.98 14.67 12.60
CA THR A 167 10.46 15.01 11.24
C THR A 167 9.32 15.33 10.29
N ASN A 168 8.07 15.37 10.74
CA ASN A 168 6.88 15.53 9.90
C ASN A 168 6.87 14.64 8.65
N ILE A 169 7.22 13.36 8.84
CA ILE A 169 7.21 12.37 7.77
C ILE A 169 6.27 11.23 8.14
N ALA A 170 5.42 10.84 7.20
CA ALA A 170 4.67 9.60 7.28
C ALA A 170 5.23 8.58 6.29
N SER A 171 5.56 7.39 6.78
CA SER A 171 5.87 6.23 5.92
C SER A 171 4.60 5.40 5.73
N VAL A 172 4.19 5.22 4.49
CA VAL A 172 3.00 4.46 4.09
C VAL A 172 3.44 3.15 3.44
N ASN A 173 2.91 2.03 3.92
CA ASN A 173 3.10 0.71 3.35
C ASN A 173 1.72 0.07 3.14
N LEU A 174 1.35 -0.14 1.88
CA LEU A 174 0.15 -0.84 1.45
C LEU A 174 0.55 -2.19 0.88
N GLN A 175 -0.06 -3.26 1.39
CA GLN A 175 0.11 -4.61 0.88
C GLN A 175 -1.25 -5.27 0.68
N HIS A 176 -1.53 -5.71 -0.53
CA HIS A 176 -2.77 -6.36 -0.91
C HIS A 176 -2.49 -7.47 -1.92
N SER A 177 -2.12 -8.67 -1.43
CA SER A 177 -1.58 -9.78 -2.24
C SER A 177 -2.47 -10.30 -3.37
N ILE A 178 -3.79 -10.09 -3.29
CA ILE A 178 -4.77 -10.56 -4.27
C ILE A 178 -5.70 -9.39 -4.57
N ILE A 179 -5.71 -8.92 -5.81
CA ILE A 179 -6.75 -7.99 -6.28
C ILE A 179 -8.04 -8.79 -6.47
N HIS A 180 -9.13 -8.30 -5.89
CA HIS A 180 -10.44 -8.91 -5.99
C HIS A 180 -11.48 -7.83 -6.30
N LYS A 181 -12.71 -8.26 -6.58
CA LYS A 181 -13.81 -7.35 -6.87
C LYS A 181 -13.98 -6.31 -5.73
N ARG A 182 -14.09 -5.04 -6.12
CA ARG A 182 -14.27 -3.92 -5.19
C ARG A 182 -15.74 -3.82 -4.77
N LEU A 183 -16.01 -3.16 -3.65
CA LEU A 183 -17.40 -2.99 -3.19
C LEU A 183 -18.22 -2.11 -4.16
N ASN A 184 -17.59 -1.14 -4.80
CA ASN A 184 -18.27 -0.22 -5.73
C ASN A 184 -18.65 -0.89 -7.06
N ASP A 185 -18.07 -2.06 -7.39
CA ASP A 185 -18.42 -2.82 -8.59
C ASP A 185 -19.65 -3.74 -8.37
N LEU A 186 -20.27 -3.68 -7.18
CA LEU A 186 -21.44 -4.48 -6.78
C LEU A 186 -22.74 -3.65 -6.71
N VAL A 187 -22.69 -2.36 -7.05
CA VAL A 187 -23.84 -1.44 -7.10
C VAL A 187 -24.17 -1.09 -8.55
#